data_AF-A0A7S3LWX7-F1
#
_entry.id   AF-A0A7S3LWX7-F1
#
_cell.length_a   1.000
_cell.length_b   1.000
_cell.length_c   1.000
_cell.angle_alpha   90.00
_cell.angle_beta   90.00
_cell.angle_gamma   90.00
#
_symmetry.space_group_name_H-M   'P 1'
#
loop_
_entity.id
_entity.type
_entity.pdbx_description
1 polymer ?
#
loop_
_entity_poly.entity_id
_entity_poly.type
_entity_poly.pdbx_seq_one_letter_code
_entity_poly.pdbx_strand_id
1 'polypeptide(L)'
;VFDYNKMANCGQGCCKCVSFLLEILLMVFGVAVIALGILIIANQNFSASALTTVVFAILAFGVFIIALNVCGFICTKRLSRACICLYTIFLAILVIADGTIGVLVAVVPNFVRETILGCAQCSGTTTTAPCVGCYCPSVAPNNMTCPGDANATSTNHEGPISSVLNLLESYTMVAGIILLAVVGVQIFAIFSNICLRRTITGKEKEEKNYWDNVKKEEAKSRSDKDKDKRKDDFEKRMREKASRL
;
A
#
# COMPACT_ATOMS: atom_id res chain seq x y z
N VAL A 1 0.58 20.07 36.21
CA VAL A 1 -0.10 19.77 34.94
C VAL A 1 0.99 19.43 33.94
N PHE A 2 1.18 18.14 33.66
CA PHE A 2 2.18 17.69 32.68
C PHE A 2 1.77 18.18 31.30
N ASP A 3 2.67 18.88 30.64
CA ASP A 3 2.46 19.52 29.34
C ASP A 3 2.46 18.44 28.23
N TYR A 4 1.35 17.69 28.13
CA TYR A 4 1.14 16.63 27.14
C TYR A 4 1.37 17.12 25.70
N ASN A 5 1.15 18.42 25.44
CA ASN A 5 1.40 19.04 24.14
C ASN A 5 2.88 19.10 23.78
N LYS A 6 3.79 19.20 24.76
CA LYS A 6 5.23 19.30 24.50
C LYS A 6 5.87 17.94 24.20
N MET A 7 5.39 16.88 24.86
CA MET A 7 5.83 15.50 24.58
C MET A 7 5.22 14.95 23.28
N ALA A 8 3.98 15.32 22.95
CA ALA A 8 3.36 14.95 21.67
C ALA A 8 4.11 15.52 20.46
N ASN A 9 4.64 16.75 20.56
CA ASN A 9 5.40 17.39 19.48
C ASN A 9 6.75 16.71 19.20
N CYS A 10 7.43 16.16 20.22
CA CYS A 10 8.72 15.49 20.02
C CYS A 10 8.57 14.09 19.42
N GLY A 11 7.53 13.34 19.85
CA GLY A 11 7.22 12.02 19.28
C GLY A 11 6.69 12.08 17.85
N GLN A 12 5.91 13.12 17.52
CA GLN A 12 5.35 13.31 16.17
C GLN A 12 6.42 13.62 15.10
N GLY A 13 7.51 14.29 15.48
CA GLY A 13 8.65 14.49 14.58
C GLY A 13 9.28 13.16 14.17
N CYS A 14 9.51 12.28 15.15
CA CYS A 14 10.12 10.97 14.90
C CYS A 14 9.24 10.08 14.03
N CYS A 15 7.93 9.98 14.29
CA CYS A 15 7.05 9.14 13.47
C CYS A 15 7.01 9.60 12.00
N LYS A 16 7.01 10.93 11.75
CA LYS A 16 7.09 11.46 10.39
C LYS A 16 8.40 11.08 9.69
N CYS A 17 9.52 11.21 10.39
CA CYS A 17 10.83 10.85 9.84
C CYS A 17 10.91 9.35 9.52
N VAL A 18 10.41 8.48 10.41
CA VAL A 18 10.41 7.03 10.21
C VAL A 18 9.51 6.64 9.03
N SER A 19 8.27 7.17 8.96
CA SER A 19 7.38 6.90 7.82
C SER A 19 7.99 7.39 6.50
N PHE A 20 8.61 8.57 6.49
CA PHE A 20 9.25 9.12 5.32
C PHE A 20 10.45 8.28 4.85
N LEU A 21 11.31 7.85 5.77
CA LEU A 21 12.44 6.97 5.46
C LEU A 21 11.95 5.62 4.93
N LEU A 22 10.91 5.06 5.54
CA LEU A 22 10.31 3.80 5.09
C LEU A 22 9.76 3.91 3.66
N GLU A 23 9.03 4.99 3.35
CA GLU A 23 8.51 5.26 1.99
C GLU A 23 9.64 5.37 0.96
N ILE A 24 10.76 6.04 1.29
CA ILE A 24 11.93 6.13 0.41
C ILE A 24 12.54 4.76 0.18
N LEU A 25 12.75 3.98 1.23
CA LEU A 25 13.33 2.63 1.12
C LEU A 25 12.45 1.72 0.26
N LEU A 26 11.13 1.77 0.45
CA LEU A 26 10.17 0.99 -0.34
C LEU A 26 10.11 1.48 -1.80
N MET A 27 10.30 2.77 -2.06
CA MET A 27 10.39 3.30 -3.41
C MET A 27 11.65 2.79 -4.13
N VAL A 28 12.80 2.83 -3.46
CA VAL A 28 14.07 2.28 -4.00
C VAL A 28 13.92 0.78 -4.26
N PHE A 29 13.27 0.05 -3.34
CA PHE A 29 12.95 -1.35 -3.54
C PHE A 29 12.06 -1.58 -4.76
N GLY A 30 11.00 -0.78 -4.94
CA GLY A 30 10.14 -0.85 -6.13
C GLY A 30 10.91 -0.64 -7.43
N VAL A 31 11.82 0.33 -7.47
CA VAL A 31 12.70 0.57 -8.63
C VAL A 31 13.62 -0.63 -8.88
N ALA A 32 14.19 -1.22 -7.83
CA ALA A 32 15.03 -2.41 -7.94
C ALA A 32 14.26 -3.62 -8.49
N VAL A 33 13.01 -3.82 -8.05
CA VAL A 33 12.12 -4.89 -8.54
C VAL A 33 11.81 -4.70 -10.03
N ILE A 34 11.53 -3.46 -10.47
CA ILE A 34 11.33 -3.17 -11.90
C ILE A 34 12.60 -3.44 -12.70
N ALA A 35 13.75 -2.96 -12.22
CA ALA A 35 15.04 -3.18 -12.87
C ALA A 35 15.36 -4.68 -13.02
N LEU A 36 15.06 -5.48 -12.00
CA LEU A 36 15.19 -6.93 -12.05
C LEU A 36 14.25 -7.54 -13.09
N GLY A 37 12.99 -7.11 -13.15
CA GLY A 37 12.04 -7.55 -14.17
C GLY A 37 12.53 -7.25 -15.58
N ILE A 38 13.03 -6.03 -15.83
CA ILE A 38 13.61 -5.64 -17.12
C ILE A 38 14.85 -6.47 -17.45
N LEU A 39 15.73 -6.72 -16.47
CA LEU A 39 16.94 -7.53 -16.66
C LEU A 39 16.61 -8.97 -17.05
N ILE A 40 15.59 -9.56 -16.41
CA ILE A 40 15.11 -10.91 -16.78
C ILE A 40 14.59 -10.90 -18.21
N ILE A 41 13.88 -9.84 -18.64
CA ILE A 41 13.41 -9.71 -20.02
C ILE A 41 14.55 -9.59 -21.01
N ALA A 42 15.55 -8.77 -20.70
CA ALA A 42 16.66 -8.50 -21.60
C ALA A 42 17.56 -9.73 -21.81
N ASN A 43 17.68 -10.61 -20.80
CA ASN A 43 18.61 -11.75 -20.83
C ASN A 43 17.95 -13.09 -21.23
N GLN A 44 16.62 -13.19 -21.22
CA GLN A 44 15.93 -14.45 -21.50
C GLN A 44 15.21 -14.40 -22.85
N ASN A 45 15.53 -15.33 -23.74
CA ASN A 45 14.71 -15.61 -24.92
C ASN A 45 13.49 -16.41 -24.47
N PHE A 46 12.43 -15.73 -24.02
CA PHE A 46 11.23 -16.39 -23.53
C PHE A 46 10.54 -17.19 -24.66
N SER A 47 10.69 -18.51 -24.63
CA SER A 47 9.92 -19.43 -25.48
C SER A 47 8.63 -19.93 -24.79
N ALA A 48 8.46 -19.68 -23.49
CA ALA A 48 7.33 -20.17 -22.69
C ALA A 48 6.42 -19.04 -22.17
N SER A 49 5.11 -19.21 -22.37
CA SER A 49 4.04 -18.27 -21.95
C SER A 49 3.92 -18.09 -20.42
N ALA A 50 4.35 -19.07 -19.64
CA ALA A 50 4.34 -18.98 -18.19
C ALA A 50 5.41 -18.02 -17.65
N LEU A 51 6.61 -18.02 -18.24
CA LEU A 51 7.72 -17.18 -17.80
C LEU A 51 7.46 -15.70 -18.08
N THR A 52 6.80 -15.40 -19.21
CA THR A 52 6.37 -14.03 -19.54
C THR A 52 5.33 -13.51 -18.54
N THR A 53 4.36 -14.34 -18.15
CA THR A 53 3.31 -13.97 -17.19
C THR A 53 3.88 -13.59 -15.82
N VAL A 54 4.83 -14.38 -15.30
CA VAL A 54 5.50 -14.09 -14.02
C VAL A 54 6.27 -12.79 -14.09
N VAL A 55 6.98 -12.55 -15.18
CA VAL A 55 7.79 -11.34 -15.37
C VAL A 55 6.93 -10.09 -15.47
N PHE A 56 5.80 -10.15 -16.18
CA PHE A 56 4.82 -9.05 -16.20
C PHE A 56 4.20 -8.81 -14.82
N ALA A 57 3.94 -9.87 -14.04
CA ALA A 57 3.46 -9.72 -12.67
C ALA A 57 4.50 -9.00 -11.77
N ILE A 58 5.79 -9.32 -11.91
CA ILE A 58 6.89 -8.64 -11.20
C ILE A 58 6.93 -7.15 -11.58
N LEU A 59 6.84 -6.82 -12.87
CA LEU A 59 6.82 -5.43 -13.33
C LEU A 59 5.60 -4.67 -12.81
N ALA A 60 4.41 -5.26 -12.90
CA ALA A 60 3.17 -4.67 -12.42
C ALA A 60 3.24 -4.40 -10.91
N PHE A 61 3.76 -5.36 -10.13
CA PHE A 61 3.97 -5.22 -8.71
C PHE A 61 4.96 -4.11 -8.36
N GLY A 62 6.08 -4.02 -9.08
CA GLY A 62 7.06 -2.94 -8.91
C GLY A 62 6.48 -1.56 -9.18
N VAL A 63 5.74 -1.39 -10.29
CA VAL A 63 5.05 -0.13 -10.62
C VAL A 63 4.02 0.23 -9.57
N PHE A 64 3.26 -0.76 -9.10
CA PHE A 64 2.26 -0.59 -8.05
C PHE A 64 2.89 -0.13 -6.72
N ILE A 65 4.01 -0.73 -6.30
CA ILE A 65 4.78 -0.28 -5.12
C ILE A 65 5.22 1.18 -5.28
N ILE A 66 5.77 1.56 -6.44
CA ILE A 66 6.20 2.95 -6.66
C ILE A 66 5.00 3.89 -6.59
N ALA A 67 3.89 3.57 -7.24
CA ALA A 67 2.69 4.40 -7.24
C ALA A 67 2.15 4.62 -5.81
N LEU A 68 2.12 3.56 -4.99
CA LEU A 68 1.72 3.66 -3.59
C LEU A 68 2.67 4.54 -2.78
N ASN A 69 3.98 4.40 -2.95
CA ASN A 69 4.96 5.21 -2.22
C ASN A 69 4.98 6.66 -2.67
N VAL A 70 4.79 6.95 -3.96
CA VAL A 70 4.62 8.32 -4.47
C VAL A 70 3.36 8.95 -3.89
N CYS A 71 2.27 8.18 -3.79
CA CYS A 71 1.04 8.63 -3.13
C CYS A 71 1.32 8.98 -1.65
N GLY A 72 1.95 8.06 -0.89
CA GLY A 72 2.37 8.30 0.51
C GLY A 72 3.22 9.56 0.67
N PHE A 73 4.22 9.73 -0.20
CA PHE A 73 5.10 10.90 -0.19
C PHE A 73 4.34 12.22 -0.42
N ILE A 74 3.42 12.24 -1.40
CA ILE A 74 2.57 13.40 -1.68
C ILE A 74 1.67 13.69 -0.48
N CYS A 75 1.11 12.64 0.14
CA CYS A 75 0.25 12.79 1.31
C CYS A 75 1.01 13.38 2.51
N THR A 76 2.24 12.92 2.73
CA THR A 76 3.13 13.42 3.79
C THR A 76 3.52 14.88 3.56
N LYS A 77 3.79 15.29 2.31
CA LYS A 77 4.14 16.69 1.98
C LYS A 77 2.96 17.65 1.98
N ARG A 78 1.85 17.29 1.34
CA ARG A 78 0.69 18.20 1.20
C ARG A 78 -0.23 18.22 2.42
N LEU A 79 -0.05 17.30 3.38
CA LEU A 79 -0.91 17.16 4.57
C LEU A 79 -2.41 17.14 4.21
N SER A 80 -2.75 16.68 3.00
CA SER A 80 -4.13 16.62 2.54
C SER A 80 -4.84 15.43 3.19
N ARG A 81 -5.95 15.70 3.89
CA ARG A 81 -6.75 14.67 4.56
C ARG A 81 -7.25 13.60 3.60
N ALA A 82 -7.70 14.02 2.42
CA ALA A 82 -8.21 13.10 1.40
C ALA A 82 -7.11 12.14 0.94
N CYS A 83 -5.89 12.66 0.74
CA CYS A 83 -4.72 11.85 0.37
C CYS A 83 -4.37 10.84 1.46
N ILE A 84 -4.22 11.29 2.71
CA ILE A 84 -3.91 10.40 3.84
C ILE A 84 -4.99 9.33 4.02
N CYS A 85 -6.27 9.69 3.83
CA CYS A 85 -7.38 8.75 3.91
C CYS A 85 -7.34 7.71 2.80
N LEU A 86 -7.14 8.12 1.54
CA LEU A 86 -7.01 7.21 0.41
C LEU A 86 -5.81 6.27 0.59
N TYR A 87 -4.64 6.81 0.97
CA TYR A 87 -3.45 6.02 1.23
C TYR A 87 -3.66 4.99 2.35
N THR A 88 -4.35 5.38 3.43
CA THR A 88 -4.70 4.46 4.52
C THR A 88 -5.65 3.35 4.03
N ILE A 89 -6.62 3.67 3.18
CA ILE A 89 -7.54 2.68 2.59
C ILE A 89 -6.76 1.70 1.70
N PHE A 90 -5.85 2.18 0.86
CA PHE A 90 -5.00 1.32 0.03
C PHE A 90 -4.14 0.37 0.86
N LEU A 91 -3.50 0.88 1.92
CA LEU A 91 -2.75 0.03 2.85
C LEU A 91 -3.65 -1.00 3.55
N ALA A 92 -4.88 -0.63 3.93
CA ALA A 92 -5.81 -1.57 4.56
C ALA A 92 -6.24 -2.67 3.59
N ILE A 93 -6.49 -2.33 2.32
CA ILE A 93 -6.80 -3.32 1.27
C ILE A 93 -5.62 -4.27 1.09
N LEU A 94 -4.37 -3.77 1.13
CA LEU A 94 -3.17 -4.61 1.06
C LEU A 94 -3.04 -5.56 2.24
N VAL A 95 -3.24 -5.09 3.48
CA VAL A 95 -3.21 -5.95 4.66
C VAL A 95 -4.26 -7.07 4.54
N ILE A 96 -5.46 -6.73 4.05
CA ILE A 96 -6.52 -7.72 3.84
C ILE A 96 -6.11 -8.71 2.76
N ALA A 97 -5.54 -8.25 1.64
CA ALA A 97 -5.10 -9.11 0.54
C ALA A 97 -3.96 -10.05 0.98
N ASP A 98 -2.95 -9.54 1.67
CA ASP A 98 -1.85 -10.35 2.20
C ASP A 98 -2.34 -11.36 3.25
N GLY A 99 -3.31 -10.95 4.09
CA GLY A 99 -3.97 -11.82 5.05
C GLY A 99 -4.78 -12.93 4.39
N THR A 100 -5.59 -12.61 3.37
CA THR A 100 -6.40 -13.61 2.66
C THR A 100 -5.55 -14.57 1.86
N ILE A 101 -4.50 -14.09 1.19
CA ILE A 101 -3.53 -14.94 0.48
C ILE A 101 -2.80 -15.84 1.48
N GLY A 102 -2.33 -15.29 2.60
CA GLY A 102 -1.66 -16.07 3.65
C GLY A 102 -2.54 -17.19 4.22
N VAL A 103 -3.81 -16.89 4.51
CA VAL A 103 -4.79 -17.89 4.97
C VAL A 103 -5.08 -18.92 3.87
N LEU A 104 -5.27 -18.49 2.63
CA LEU A 104 -5.54 -19.39 1.51
C LEU A 104 -4.40 -20.40 1.31
N VAL A 105 -3.16 -19.93 1.32
CA VAL A 105 -1.96 -20.78 1.21
C VAL A 105 -1.84 -21.75 2.39
N ALA A 106 -2.20 -21.31 3.60
CA ALA A 106 -2.16 -22.17 4.79
C ALA A 106 -3.27 -23.24 4.82
N VAL A 107 -4.50 -22.89 4.41
CA VAL A 107 -5.66 -23.79 4.45
C VAL A 107 -5.67 -24.76 3.27
N VAL A 108 -5.22 -24.31 2.11
CA VAL A 108 -5.18 -25.11 0.88
C VAL A 108 -3.72 -25.20 0.41
N PRO A 109 -2.86 -26.00 1.07
CA PRO A 109 -1.44 -26.11 0.70
C PRO A 109 -1.25 -26.65 -0.73
N ASN A 110 -2.23 -27.42 -1.22
CA ASN A 110 -2.25 -27.89 -2.60
C ASN A 110 -2.57 -26.81 -3.63
N PHE A 111 -3.10 -25.64 -3.24
CA PHE A 111 -3.46 -24.57 -4.17
C PHE A 111 -2.24 -24.02 -4.90
N VAL A 112 -1.13 -23.80 -4.17
CA VAL A 112 0.12 -23.33 -4.77
C VAL A 112 0.71 -24.41 -5.68
N ARG A 113 0.63 -25.67 -5.26
CA ARG A 113 1.08 -26.82 -6.04
C ARG A 113 0.30 -26.96 -7.34
N GLU A 114 -1.02 -26.88 -7.30
CA GLU A 114 -1.90 -26.96 -8.47
C GLU A 114 -1.77 -25.75 -9.39
N THR A 115 -1.53 -24.55 -8.84
CA THR A 115 -1.31 -23.34 -9.65
C THR A 115 0.02 -23.42 -10.41
N ILE A 116 1.10 -23.87 -9.74
CA ILE A 116 2.41 -24.07 -10.38
C ILE A 116 2.34 -25.19 -11.43
N LEU A 117 1.66 -26.30 -11.11
CA LEU A 117 1.49 -27.42 -12.04
C LEU A 117 0.57 -27.08 -13.22
N GLY A 118 -0.49 -26.29 -13.00
CA GLY A 118 -1.39 -25.81 -14.03
C GLY A 118 -0.72 -24.86 -15.03
N CYS A 119 0.21 -24.03 -14.57
CA CYS A 119 1.05 -23.21 -15.46
C CYS A 119 2.03 -24.03 -16.30
N ALA A 120 2.46 -25.21 -15.82
CA ALA A 120 3.37 -26.09 -16.56
C ALA A 120 2.65 -26.90 -17.67
N GLN A 121 1.32 -27.04 -17.62
CA GLN A 121 0.56 -27.88 -18.55
C GLN A 121 0.06 -27.18 -19.83
N CYS A 122 0.36 -25.90 -20.05
CA CYS A 122 -0.12 -25.15 -21.22
C CYS A 122 1.00 -24.66 -22.13
N SER A 123 1.60 -25.56 -22.93
CA SER A 123 2.31 -25.21 -24.18
C SER A 123 2.44 -26.42 -25.13
N GLY A 124 1.30 -27.01 -25.50
CA GLY A 124 1.28 -28.17 -26.39
C GLY A 124 0.04 -28.23 -27.28
N THR A 125 -0.15 -27.24 -28.15
CA THR A 125 -1.11 -27.35 -29.29
C THR A 125 -0.54 -26.89 -30.63
N THR A 126 0.78 -26.77 -30.76
CA THR A 126 1.43 -26.69 -32.07
C THR A 126 2.48 -27.78 -32.18
N THR A 127 2.15 -28.75 -33.02
CA THR A 127 3.06 -29.79 -33.51
C THR A 127 4.40 -29.17 -33.91
N THR A 128 5.50 -29.74 -33.41
CA THR A 128 6.92 -29.51 -33.77
C THR A 128 7.79 -28.56 -32.94
N ALA A 129 7.31 -27.90 -31.88
CA ALA A 129 8.23 -27.26 -30.94
C ALA A 129 8.71 -28.29 -29.88
N PRO A 130 10.02 -28.59 -29.76
CA PRO A 130 10.50 -29.44 -28.68
C PRO A 130 10.16 -28.76 -27.36
N CYS A 131 9.41 -29.46 -26.50
CA CYS A 131 9.32 -29.08 -25.10
C CYS A 131 10.73 -29.15 -24.49
N VAL A 132 11.48 -28.05 -24.52
CA VAL A 132 12.67 -27.91 -23.71
C VAL A 132 12.20 -27.68 -22.28
N GLY A 133 11.88 -28.78 -21.58
CA GLY A 133 11.34 -28.77 -20.22
C GLY A 133 9.96 -29.41 -20.02
N CYS A 134 9.52 -30.32 -20.90
CA CYS A 134 8.31 -31.10 -20.62
C CYS A 134 8.55 -31.98 -19.38
N TYR A 135 7.85 -31.64 -18.29
CA TYR A 135 7.83 -32.38 -17.05
C TYR A 135 7.05 -33.68 -17.30
N CYS A 136 7.73 -34.81 -17.47
CA CYS A 136 7.09 -36.12 -17.45
C CYS A 136 6.67 -36.36 -15.97
N PRO A 137 5.37 -36.33 -15.58
CA PRO A 137 4.96 -36.66 -14.21
C PRO A 137 5.46 -38.07 -13.89
N SER A 138 5.93 -38.31 -12.67
CA SER A 138 6.50 -39.61 -12.25
C SER A 138 5.52 -40.78 -12.27
N VAL A 139 4.29 -40.55 -12.74
CA VAL A 139 3.24 -41.53 -13.00
C VAL A 139 2.75 -41.33 -14.43
N ALA A 140 3.65 -41.44 -15.40
CA ALA A 140 3.25 -41.61 -16.79
C ALA A 140 2.77 -43.06 -16.96
N PRO A 141 1.57 -43.30 -17.51
CA PRO A 141 1.15 -44.64 -17.91
C PRO A 141 2.06 -45.12 -19.05
N ASN A 142 3.09 -45.89 -18.73
CA ASN A 142 3.92 -46.83 -19.51
C ASN A 142 4.36 -46.50 -20.95
N ASN A 143 4.01 -45.34 -21.54
CA ASN A 143 4.12 -45.14 -22.98
C ASN A 143 4.26 -43.68 -23.44
N MET A 144 4.55 -42.73 -22.53
CA MET A 144 4.95 -41.37 -22.91
C MET A 144 6.47 -41.28 -22.94
N THR A 145 7.06 -41.62 -24.09
CA THR A 145 8.48 -41.36 -24.38
C THR A 145 8.71 -39.86 -24.53
N CYS A 146 9.29 -39.24 -23.51
CA CYS A 146 9.93 -37.92 -23.60
C CYS A 146 11.05 -38.02 -24.69
N PRO A 147 11.13 -37.11 -25.70
CA PRO A 147 12.09 -37.22 -26.79
C PRO A 147 13.49 -36.83 -26.30
N GLY A 148 14.37 -37.81 -26.10
CA GLY A 148 15.77 -37.52 -25.76
C GLY A 148 16.62 -38.69 -25.24
N ASP A 149 16.04 -39.72 -24.61
CA ASP A 149 16.87 -40.67 -23.86
C ASP A 149 16.77 -42.11 -24.36
N ALA A 150 17.60 -42.44 -25.33
CA ALA A 150 17.96 -43.84 -25.62
C ALA A 150 19.21 -44.30 -24.85
N ASN A 151 19.80 -43.47 -23.97
CA ASN A 151 21.05 -43.83 -23.28
C ASN A 151 21.33 -43.11 -21.94
N ALA A 152 20.32 -42.54 -21.27
CA ALA A 152 20.54 -41.96 -19.95
C ALA A 152 20.58 -43.08 -18.89
N THR A 153 21.78 -43.48 -18.49
CA THR A 153 22.06 -44.13 -17.21
C THR A 153 21.27 -43.44 -16.11
N SER A 154 20.49 -44.21 -15.35
CA SER A 154 19.56 -43.77 -14.32
C SER A 154 20.26 -43.04 -13.16
N THR A 155 20.61 -41.77 -13.35
CA THR A 155 20.81 -40.83 -12.25
C THR A 155 19.45 -40.23 -11.95
N ASN A 156 18.95 -40.48 -10.73
CA ASN A 156 17.71 -39.94 -10.18
C ASN A 156 17.76 -38.41 -10.12
N HIS A 157 17.65 -37.74 -11.27
CA HIS A 157 17.48 -36.30 -11.32
C HIS A 157 16.03 -36.00 -10.98
N GLU A 158 15.79 -35.56 -9.74
CA GLU A 158 14.53 -34.92 -9.37
C GLU A 158 14.22 -33.83 -10.40
N GLY A 159 13.01 -33.86 -10.95
CA GLY A 159 12.60 -32.88 -11.93
C GLY A 159 12.66 -31.44 -11.36
N PRO A 160 12.76 -30.41 -12.22
CA PRO A 160 12.85 -29.02 -11.77
C PRO A 160 11.64 -28.57 -10.93
N ILE A 161 10.43 -29.07 -11.19
CA ILE A 161 9.23 -28.75 -10.41
C ILE A 161 9.24 -29.42 -9.03
N SER A 162 9.71 -30.67 -8.90
CA SER A 162 9.86 -31.31 -7.58
C SER A 162 10.95 -30.63 -6.77
N SER A 163 12.04 -30.19 -7.42
CA SER A 163 13.07 -29.38 -6.78
C SER A 163 12.51 -28.05 -6.27
N VAL A 164 11.68 -27.36 -7.07
CA VAL A 164 11.02 -26.10 -6.67
C VAL A 164 9.99 -26.33 -5.55
N LEU A 165 9.22 -27.42 -5.59
CA LEU A 165 8.27 -27.75 -4.54
C LEU A 165 8.96 -28.11 -3.21
N ASN A 166 10.04 -28.91 -3.27
CA ASN A 166 10.86 -29.26 -2.10
C ASN A 166 11.53 -27.99 -1.52
N LEU A 167 12.00 -27.08 -2.37
CA LEU A 167 12.45 -25.75 -1.96
C LEU A 167 11.32 -24.97 -1.30
N LEU A 168 10.14 -24.90 -1.93
CA LEU A 168 9.02 -24.14 -1.39
C LEU A 168 8.61 -24.65 -0.01
N GLU A 169 8.55 -25.98 0.15
CA GLU A 169 8.26 -26.66 1.41
C GLU A 169 9.28 -26.32 2.50
N SER A 170 10.58 -26.37 2.16
CA SER A 170 11.69 -25.97 3.04
C SER A 170 11.64 -24.49 3.47
N TYR A 171 11.17 -23.61 2.60
CA TYR A 171 11.16 -22.16 2.86
C TYR A 171 9.79 -21.62 3.30
N THR A 172 8.77 -22.45 3.44
CA THR A 172 7.42 -22.04 3.89
C THR A 172 7.46 -21.29 5.22
N MET A 173 8.22 -21.79 6.20
CA MET A 173 8.36 -21.14 7.50
C MET A 173 9.02 -19.76 7.38
N VAL A 174 10.06 -19.64 6.55
CA VAL A 174 10.76 -18.37 6.31
C VAL A 174 9.82 -17.38 5.60
N ALA A 175 9.09 -17.82 4.58
CA ALA A 175 8.10 -17.02 3.86
C ALA A 175 6.99 -16.52 4.80
N GLY A 176 6.51 -17.36 5.72
CA GLY A 176 5.53 -16.97 6.73
C GLY A 176 6.03 -15.88 7.67
N ILE A 177 7.28 -15.96 8.14
CA ILE A 177 7.90 -14.93 8.98
C ILE A 177 8.03 -13.61 8.21
N ILE A 178 8.46 -13.67 6.95
CA ILE A 178 8.57 -12.49 6.09
C ILE A 178 7.19 -11.84 5.90
N LEU A 179 6.16 -12.64 5.60
CA LEU A 179 4.80 -12.13 5.43
C LEU A 179 4.29 -11.46 6.71
N LEU A 180 4.51 -12.07 7.88
CA LEU A 180 4.14 -11.48 9.17
C LEU A 180 4.86 -10.14 9.42
N ALA A 181 6.15 -10.06 9.10
CA ALA A 181 6.93 -8.83 9.22
C ALA A 181 6.39 -7.73 8.28
N VAL A 182 6.06 -8.08 7.04
CA VAL A 182 5.46 -7.15 6.05
C VAL A 182 4.11 -6.63 6.56
N VAL A 183 3.22 -7.50 7.03
CA VAL A 183 1.93 -7.11 7.62
C VAL A 183 2.14 -6.22 8.85
N GLY A 184 3.12 -6.54 9.70
CA GLY A 184 3.47 -5.72 10.86
C GLY A 184 3.89 -4.29 10.47
N VAL A 185 4.73 -4.16 9.44
CA VAL A 185 5.15 -2.86 8.89
C VAL A 185 3.96 -2.09 8.30
N GLN A 186 3.07 -2.77 7.57
CA GLN A 186 1.86 -2.17 7.01
C GLN A 186 0.91 -1.65 8.10
N ILE A 187 0.65 -2.45 9.15
CA ILE A 187 -0.18 -2.05 10.30
C ILE A 187 0.45 -0.85 11.02
N PHE A 188 1.77 -0.85 11.20
CA PHE A 188 2.48 0.28 11.81
C PHE A 188 2.35 1.55 10.96
N ALA A 189 2.44 1.45 9.64
CA ALA A 189 2.23 2.57 8.71
C ALA A 189 0.79 3.11 8.78
N ILE A 190 -0.22 2.22 8.82
CA ILE A 190 -1.62 2.57 9.01
C ILE A 190 -1.82 3.34 10.32
N PHE A 191 -1.27 2.82 11.43
CA PHE A 191 -1.39 3.47 12.73
C PHE A 191 -0.75 4.87 12.72
N SER A 192 0.45 4.98 12.15
CA SER A 192 1.16 6.26 11.98
C SER A 192 0.34 7.27 11.17
N ASN A 193 -0.31 6.83 10.09
CA ASN A 193 -1.19 7.65 9.27
C ASN A 193 -2.44 8.12 10.02
N ILE A 194 -3.04 7.25 10.84
CA ILE A 194 -4.20 7.59 11.67
C ILE A 194 -3.82 8.65 12.72
N CYS A 195 -2.66 8.50 13.36
CA CYS A 195 -2.12 9.49 14.31
C CYS A 195 -1.85 10.83 13.62
N LEU A 196 -1.26 10.81 12.42
CA LEU A 196 -1.01 12.01 11.64
C LEU A 196 -2.31 12.72 11.26
N ARG A 197 -3.33 11.96 10.84
CA ARG A 197 -4.66 12.48 10.50
C ARG A 197 -5.32 13.19 11.68
N ARG A 198 -5.31 12.58 12.88
CA ARG A 198 -5.89 13.20 14.09
C ARG A 198 -5.24 14.55 14.40
N THR A 199 -3.93 14.66 14.19
CA THR A 199 -3.17 15.89 14.41
C THR A 199 -3.61 17.01 13.46
N ILE A 200 -3.78 16.69 12.18
CA ILE A 200 -4.26 17.65 11.18
C ILE A 200 -5.71 18.06 11.49
N THR A 201 -6.54 17.13 11.97
CA THR A 201 -7.92 17.44 12.38
C THR A 201 -8.01 18.35 13.60
N GLY A 202 -7.12 18.19 14.58
CA GLY A 202 -7.04 19.06 15.74
C GLY A 202 -6.79 20.52 15.35
N LYS A 203 -5.76 20.76 14.53
CA LYS A 203 -5.37 22.12 14.11
C LYS A 203 -6.47 22.87 13.34
N GLU A 204 -7.19 22.19 12.46
CA GLU A 204 -8.26 22.84 11.69
C GLU A 204 -9.50 23.14 12.56
N LYS A 205 -9.78 22.33 13.59
CA LYS A 205 -10.84 22.64 14.56
C LYS A 205 -10.48 23.87 15.39
N GLU A 206 -9.23 24.00 15.80
CA GLU A 206 -8.73 25.19 16.49
C GLU A 206 -8.82 26.43 15.61
N GLU A 207 -8.38 26.34 14.35
CA GLU A 207 -8.47 27.43 13.37
C GLU A 207 -9.92 27.83 13.09
N LYS A 208 -10.81 26.86 12.88
CA LYS A 208 -12.24 27.12 12.67
C LYS A 208 -12.87 27.79 13.89
N ASN A 209 -12.56 27.31 15.09
CA ASN A 209 -13.05 27.91 16.33
C ASN A 209 -12.55 29.35 16.51
N TYR A 210 -11.30 29.63 16.14
CA TYR A 210 -10.74 30.98 16.16
C TYR A 210 -11.53 31.93 15.24
N TRP A 211 -11.74 31.55 13.98
CA TRP A 211 -12.50 32.36 13.03
C TRP A 211 -13.96 32.54 13.41
N ASP A 212 -14.59 31.52 13.99
CA ASP A 212 -15.97 31.61 14.49
C ASP A 212 -16.08 32.56 15.69
N ASN A 213 -15.06 32.62 16.55
CA ASN A 213 -15.01 33.58 17.66
C ASN A 213 -14.81 35.02 17.16
N VAL A 214 -13.90 35.25 16.20
CA VAL A 214 -13.71 36.56 15.58
C VAL A 214 -15.02 37.09 14.97
N LYS A 215 -15.75 36.24 14.23
CA LYS A 215 -17.06 36.61 13.66
C LYS A 215 -18.10 36.97 14.72
N LYS A 216 -18.09 36.28 15.86
CA LYS A 216 -18.99 36.59 16.99
C LYS A 216 -18.63 37.93 17.64
N GLU A 217 -17.35 38.23 17.80
CA GLU A 217 -16.89 39.52 18.33
C GLU A 217 -17.23 40.68 17.39
N GLU A 218 -17.03 40.50 16.08
CA GLU A 218 -17.43 41.49 15.07
C GLU A 218 -18.95 41.73 15.07
N ALA A 219 -19.75 40.66 15.18
CA ALA A 219 -21.21 40.78 15.28
C ALA A 219 -21.65 41.50 16.55
N LYS A 220 -21.00 41.24 17.69
CA LYS A 220 -21.26 41.92 18.96
C LYS A 220 -20.90 43.41 18.86
N SER A 221 -19.73 43.74 18.31
CA SER A 221 -19.30 45.13 18.10
C SER A 221 -20.27 45.91 17.20
N ARG A 222 -20.79 45.29 16.13
CA ARG A 222 -21.83 45.90 15.28
C ARG A 222 -23.14 46.13 16.05
N SER A 223 -23.59 45.15 16.82
CA SER A 223 -24.79 45.29 17.63
C SER A 223 -24.66 46.41 18.68
N ASP A 224 -23.49 46.59 19.28
CA ASP A 224 -23.28 47.62 20.30
C ASP A 224 -23.25 49.01 19.65
N LYS A 225 -22.58 49.17 18.50
CA LYS A 225 -22.65 50.41 17.69
C LYS A 225 -24.07 50.78 17.27
N ASP A 226 -24.90 49.81 16.91
CA ASP A 226 -26.31 50.05 16.56
C ASP A 226 -27.15 50.50 17.76
N LYS A 227 -26.85 50.02 18.97
CA LYS A 227 -27.51 50.47 20.20
C LYS A 227 -27.12 51.89 20.55
N ASP A 228 -25.82 52.21 20.47
CA ASP A 228 -25.32 53.56 20.73
C ASP A 228 -25.92 54.57 19.75
N LYS A 229 -25.96 54.23 18.45
CA LYS A 229 -26.60 55.07 17.45
C LYS A 229 -28.09 55.32 17.73
N ARG A 230 -28.84 54.30 18.15
CA ARG A 230 -30.26 54.47 18.54
C ARG A 230 -30.42 55.37 19.75
N LYS A 231 -29.50 55.30 20.71
CA LYS A 231 -29.49 56.15 21.89
C LYS A 231 -29.22 57.61 21.51
N ASP A 232 -28.22 57.85 20.67
CA ASP A 232 -27.89 59.20 20.17
C ASP A 232 -29.06 59.80 19.36
N ASP A 233 -29.68 59.00 18.48
CA ASP A 233 -30.87 59.42 17.72
C ASP A 233 -32.05 59.76 18.63
N PHE A 234 -32.23 59.03 19.73
CA PHE A 234 -33.27 59.30 20.72
C PHE A 234 -33.00 60.61 21.49
N GLU A 235 -31.77 60.82 21.98
CA GLU A 235 -31.38 62.04 22.68
C GLU A 235 -31.53 63.28 21.78
N LYS A 236 -31.15 63.17 20.50
CA LYS A 236 -31.32 64.25 19.51
C LYS A 236 -32.79 64.63 19.33
N ARG A 237 -33.68 63.64 19.19
CA ARG A 237 -35.14 63.87 19.09
C ARG A 237 -35.72 64.52 20.33
N MET A 238 -35.22 64.18 21.52
CA MET A 238 -35.66 64.80 22.78
C MET A 238 -35.22 66.26 22.89
N ARG A 239 -33.99 66.59 22.48
CA ARG A 239 -33.50 67.98 22.43
C ARG A 239 -34.29 68.84 21.44
N GLU A 240 -34.58 68.32 20.24
CA GLU A 240 -35.40 69.02 19.24
C GLU A 240 -36.84 69.28 19.73
N LYS A 241 -37.41 68.39 20.54
CA LYS A 241 -38.72 68.62 21.15
C LYS A 241 -38.65 69.68 22.26
N ALA A 242 -37.62 69.65 23.10
CA ALA A 242 -37.45 70.61 24.18
C ALA A 242 -37.23 72.04 23.68
N SER A 243 -36.55 72.25 22.55
CA SER A 243 -36.32 73.58 21.97
C SER A 243 -37.56 74.21 21.31
N ARG A 244 -38.68 73.47 21.20
CA ARG A 244 -39.94 73.96 20.63
C ARG A 244 -40.98 74.35 21.71
N LEU A 245 -40.67 74.10 22.98
CA LEU A 245 -41.45 74.52 24.15
C LEU A 245 -40.86 75.81 24.72
#